data_AF-V5FFY8-F1
#
_entry.id   AF-V5FFY8-F1
#
_cell.length_a   1.000
_cell.length_b   1.000
_cell.length_c   1.000
_cell.angle_alpha   90.00
_cell.angle_beta   90.00
_cell.angle_gamma   90.00
#
_symmetry.space_group_name_H-M   'P 1'
#
loop_
_entity.id
_entity.type
_entity.pdbx_description
1 polymer ?
#
loop_
_entity_poly.entity_id
_entity_poly.type
_entity_poly.pdbx_seq_one_letter_code
_entity_poly.pdbx_strand_id
1 'polypeptide(L)'
;MYRRLVSPTGANVHFVYQIRGRTAKVPNGGRKAGISSIGSGGAAKWAAVAGRILSFTRFGCSQACLCSALLSSPLPSLPSLLVCHSAAPLTLVVPPEAIHNDLCSCFHRALAPMPAQSSRCAHRPVAVFTGPYLPGRNIRGYAAAADEAVAKFKGQKGSDGKYTVTLIEGDGIGPEISQSIKDIFSAANAPVKWEPVDVTPILKDGKTAIPDEAIQSVQKNYVALKGPLATPVGKGHVSLNLTLRRTFNLFANVRPCRSIAGYKTPYDNVDTVLIRENTEGEYSGIEHVVVDGVVQSIKLITREASERVLRFAFQYARSINKKKVRVVHKATIMKMSDGLFLNTAREIAKDFPDVEFDAELLDNACLKIVTDPTPYNDKVLVMPNLYGDILSDMGAGLIGGLGLTPSGNIGDECSIFEAVHGSAPDIAGKGLANPTALLLSSIMMLQHMGLSEHAARIQKATFETLAEGKTLTGDLGGKAKTHEYADAIIKRL
;
A
#
# COMPACT_ATOMS: atom_id res chain seq x y z
N MET A 1 32.68 -29.80 -14.14
CA MET A 1 32.70 -31.11 -13.43
C MET A 1 31.28 -31.47 -13.04
N TYR A 2 30.77 -32.60 -13.53
CA TYR A 2 29.49 -33.17 -13.10
C TYR A 2 29.61 -33.77 -11.69
N ARG A 3 28.63 -33.55 -10.82
CA ARG A 3 28.30 -34.49 -9.74
C ARG A 3 26.80 -34.52 -9.49
N ARG A 4 26.18 -35.62 -9.93
CA ARG A 4 24.89 -36.13 -9.47
C ARG A 4 25.01 -36.52 -8.00
N LEU A 5 24.02 -36.13 -7.18
CA LEU A 5 23.67 -36.85 -5.97
C LEU A 5 22.19 -37.20 -6.07
N VAL A 6 21.93 -38.51 -6.14
CA VAL A 6 20.60 -39.12 -6.09
C VAL A 6 20.27 -39.38 -4.62
N SER A 7 19.10 -38.94 -4.17
CA SER A 7 18.53 -39.27 -2.86
C SER A 7 17.80 -40.62 -2.92
N PRO A 8 18.03 -41.55 -1.97
CA PRO A 8 17.39 -42.87 -1.98
C PRO A 8 16.24 -42.94 -0.97
N THR A 9 15.09 -42.32 -1.29
CA THR A 9 13.80 -42.69 -0.68
C THR A 9 12.67 -42.25 -1.62
N GLY A 10 12.22 -43.19 -2.45
CA GLY A 10 11.09 -43.00 -3.37
C GLY A 10 9.75 -42.95 -2.64
N ALA A 11 9.43 -41.80 -2.05
CA ALA A 11 8.10 -41.52 -1.50
C ALA A 11 7.57 -40.21 -2.10
N ASN A 12 6.73 -40.33 -3.13
CA ASN A 12 5.93 -39.23 -3.65
C ASN A 12 4.83 -38.89 -2.63
N VAL A 13 4.95 -37.77 -1.93
CA VAL A 13 3.84 -37.20 -1.16
C VAL A 13 2.96 -36.41 -2.12
N HIS A 14 1.90 -37.05 -2.62
CA HIS A 14 0.82 -36.37 -3.34
C HIS A 14 -0.16 -35.76 -2.33
N PHE A 15 -0.31 -34.44 -2.34
CA PHE A 15 -1.48 -33.79 -1.73
C PHE A 15 -2.70 -34.08 -2.61
N VAL A 16 -3.62 -34.92 -2.10
CA VAL A 16 -4.93 -35.18 -2.71
C VAL A 16 -5.91 -34.11 -2.23
N TYR A 17 -6.28 -33.18 -3.11
CA TYR A 17 -7.50 -32.40 -2.93
C TYR A 17 -8.66 -33.14 -3.58
N GLN A 18 -9.59 -33.63 -2.75
CA GLN A 18 -10.79 -34.32 -3.18
C GLN A 18 -11.88 -33.29 -3.52
N ILE A 19 -12.01 -32.92 -4.80
CA ILE A 19 -13.19 -32.21 -5.31
C ILE A 19 -14.11 -33.26 -5.94
N ARG A 20 -15.26 -33.49 -5.28
CA ARG A 20 -16.32 -34.35 -5.81
C ARG A 20 -16.93 -33.71 -7.07
N GLY A 21 -16.83 -34.43 -8.19
CA GLY A 21 -17.88 -34.50 -9.20
C GLY A 21 -17.73 -33.58 -10.41
N ARG A 22 -17.06 -34.08 -11.46
CA ARG A 22 -17.60 -34.27 -12.83
C ARG A 22 -16.46 -34.72 -13.75
N THR A 23 -16.60 -35.92 -14.27
CA THR A 23 -15.73 -36.54 -15.27
C THR A 23 -15.97 -35.94 -16.65
N ALA A 24 -14.90 -35.49 -17.32
CA ALA A 24 -14.87 -35.38 -18.77
C ALA A 24 -13.49 -35.86 -19.27
N LYS A 25 -13.52 -36.90 -20.12
CA LYS A 25 -12.36 -37.50 -20.79
C LYS A 25 -11.68 -36.49 -21.71
N VAL A 26 -10.35 -36.41 -21.64
CA VAL A 26 -9.49 -35.79 -22.66
C VAL A 26 -8.80 -36.92 -23.44
N PRO A 27 -8.90 -37.01 -24.78
CA PRO A 27 -8.03 -37.86 -25.57
C PRO A 27 -6.74 -37.13 -25.96
N ASN A 28 -5.61 -37.80 -25.78
CA ASN A 28 -4.30 -37.45 -26.32
C ASN A 28 -4.25 -37.64 -27.85
N GLY A 29 -3.50 -36.79 -28.55
CA GLY A 29 -2.93 -37.16 -29.86
C GLY A 29 -2.60 -36.03 -30.84
N GLY A 30 -1.32 -35.64 -30.90
CA GLY A 30 -0.49 -35.50 -32.11
C GLY A 30 -0.99 -34.80 -33.40
N ARG A 31 -0.33 -33.67 -33.69
CA ARG A 31 0.24 -33.19 -35.00
C ARG A 31 -0.55 -33.31 -36.32
N LYS A 32 -0.52 -32.15 -37.02
CA LYS A 32 -0.34 -31.83 -38.46
C LYS A 32 -1.56 -31.31 -39.25
N ALA A 33 -1.31 -30.15 -39.83
CA ALA A 33 -1.66 -29.67 -41.18
C ALA A 33 -3.12 -29.33 -41.53
N GLY A 34 -3.33 -28.05 -41.84
CA GLY A 34 -3.70 -27.63 -43.21
C GLY A 34 -5.18 -27.48 -43.55
N ILE A 35 -5.47 -26.31 -44.11
CA ILE A 35 -6.38 -26.08 -45.25
C ILE A 35 -7.88 -25.84 -44.96
N SER A 36 -8.21 -24.55 -45.08
CA SER A 36 -9.31 -23.92 -45.83
C SER A 36 -10.79 -24.23 -45.60
N SER A 37 -11.51 -23.12 -45.38
CA SER A 37 -12.69 -22.65 -46.13
C SER A 37 -14.07 -23.26 -45.87
N ILE A 38 -15.07 -22.37 -46.06
CA ILE A 38 -16.52 -22.56 -46.16
C ILE A 38 -17.18 -22.64 -44.77
N GLY A 39 -18.19 -21.85 -44.41
CA GLY A 39 -19.06 -20.95 -45.15
C GLY A 39 -20.47 -21.06 -44.55
N SER A 40 -21.04 -19.90 -44.18
CA SER A 40 -22.47 -19.53 -44.20
C SER A 40 -23.56 -20.40 -43.52
N GLY A 41 -24.39 -19.71 -42.73
CA GLY A 41 -25.81 -20.01 -42.49
C GLY A 41 -26.08 -20.90 -41.27
N GLY A 42 -27.08 -20.68 -40.41
CA GLY A 42 -28.20 -19.76 -40.41
C GLY A 42 -29.18 -20.23 -39.32
N ALA A 43 -29.74 -19.26 -38.60
CA ALA A 43 -31.04 -19.23 -37.90
C ALA A 43 -31.75 -20.51 -37.38
N ALA A 44 -32.00 -20.48 -36.05
CA ALA A 44 -33.32 -20.55 -35.39
C ALA A 44 -34.10 -21.88 -35.18
N LYS A 45 -34.81 -21.88 -34.02
CA LYS A 45 -35.85 -22.80 -33.47
C LYS A 45 -35.29 -23.99 -32.67
N TRP A 46 -35.67 -24.18 -31.40
CA TRP A 46 -37.01 -24.60 -30.96
C TRP A 46 -37.46 -24.05 -29.59
N ALA A 47 -38.78 -23.95 -29.44
CA ALA A 47 -39.51 -23.54 -28.25
C ALA A 47 -40.27 -24.72 -27.61
N ALA A 48 -40.59 -24.53 -26.32
CA ALA A 48 -41.76 -25.01 -25.57
C ALA A 48 -41.92 -26.49 -25.19
N VAL A 49 -42.00 -26.75 -23.87
CA VAL A 49 -43.03 -27.58 -23.23
C VAL A 49 -43.43 -26.94 -21.89
N ALA A 50 -44.73 -26.90 -21.62
CA ALA A 50 -45.43 -26.26 -20.50
C ALA A 50 -46.00 -27.28 -19.49
N GLY A 51 -46.45 -26.79 -18.32
CA GLY A 51 -47.47 -27.43 -17.44
C GLY A 51 -46.99 -27.77 -16.01
N ARG A 52 -47.24 -26.93 -15.00
CA ARG A 52 -48.38 -26.91 -14.03
C ARG A 52 -48.63 -28.22 -13.25
N ILE A 53 -48.43 -28.18 -11.91
CA ILE A 53 -49.32 -28.79 -10.88
C ILE A 53 -49.33 -27.87 -9.62
N LEU A 54 -50.51 -27.83 -9.00
CA LEU A 54 -51.08 -26.98 -7.96
C LEU A 54 -50.71 -27.34 -6.49
N SER A 55 -50.71 -26.29 -5.66
CA SER A 55 -51.20 -26.14 -4.26
C SER A 55 -51.22 -27.31 -3.26
N PHE A 56 -50.72 -27.04 -2.04
CA PHE A 56 -51.40 -27.40 -0.78
C PHE A 56 -51.25 -26.29 0.28
N THR A 57 -52.32 -26.13 1.05
CA THR A 57 -52.70 -25.05 1.98
C THR A 57 -52.29 -25.27 3.44
N ARG A 58 -52.07 -24.14 4.15
CA ARG A 58 -52.37 -23.77 5.57
C ARG A 58 -52.40 -24.84 6.69
N PHE A 59 -51.67 -24.56 7.77
CA PHE A 59 -52.06 -24.45 9.20
C PHE A 59 -50.87 -23.74 9.91
N GLY A 60 -50.96 -22.78 10.83
CA GLY A 60 -52.01 -22.37 11.75
C GLY A 60 -51.56 -22.65 13.20
N CYS A 61 -51.55 -21.60 14.04
CA CYS A 61 -51.29 -21.56 15.50
C CYS A 61 -49.84 -21.57 16.00
N SER A 62 -49.45 -20.91 17.09
CA SER A 62 -49.89 -19.74 17.89
C SER A 62 -49.10 -19.82 19.20
N GLN A 63 -48.63 -18.70 19.74
CA GLN A 63 -48.55 -18.40 21.20
C GLN A 63 -47.70 -19.34 22.09
N ALA A 64 -47.06 -18.95 23.19
CA ALA A 64 -46.92 -17.69 23.92
C ALA A 64 -45.90 -17.89 25.07
N CYS A 65 -45.59 -16.76 25.71
CA CYS A 65 -45.14 -16.55 27.10
C CYS A 65 -43.72 -16.98 27.51
N LEU A 66 -42.84 -16.09 28.01
CA LEU A 66 -42.86 -15.20 29.19
C LEU A 66 -42.99 -15.94 30.53
N CYS A 67 -41.90 -15.94 31.31
CA CYS A 67 -41.77 -15.48 32.71
C CYS A 67 -40.43 -15.95 33.29
N SER A 68 -39.56 -15.04 33.77
CA SER A 68 -39.36 -14.66 35.19
C SER A 68 -38.57 -15.71 35.98
N ALA A 69 -37.74 -15.44 36.99
CA ALA A 69 -37.01 -14.30 37.55
C ALA A 69 -36.16 -14.92 38.70
N LEU A 70 -35.02 -14.30 39.04
CA LEU A 70 -34.40 -14.19 40.38
C LEU A 70 -34.34 -15.41 41.33
N LEU A 71 -33.13 -15.75 41.83
CA LEU A 71 -32.74 -15.75 43.27
C LEU A 71 -31.33 -16.35 43.53
N SER A 72 -30.43 -15.50 44.05
CA SER A 72 -29.49 -15.68 45.19
C SER A 72 -28.81 -17.04 45.55
N SER A 73 -27.46 -17.10 45.39
CA SER A 73 -26.34 -17.47 46.33
C SER A 73 -26.47 -18.59 47.42
N PRO A 74 -25.38 -19.07 48.09
CA PRO A 74 -24.00 -19.49 47.70
C PRO A 74 -23.48 -20.83 48.35
N LEU A 75 -22.35 -21.40 47.84
CA LEU A 75 -21.26 -22.27 48.45
C LEU A 75 -21.58 -23.52 49.33
N PRO A 76 -20.76 -24.63 49.35
CA PRO A 76 -19.39 -24.72 49.94
C PRO A 76 -18.36 -25.65 49.21
N SER A 77 -17.05 -25.32 49.12
CA SER A 77 -15.84 -25.82 49.86
C SER A 77 -15.64 -27.37 49.89
N LEU A 78 -14.60 -28.02 49.33
CA LEU A 78 -13.16 -28.26 49.70
C LEU A 78 -12.69 -29.56 48.95
N PRO A 79 -11.43 -30.07 48.99
CA PRO A 79 -10.10 -29.48 49.22
C PRO A 79 -9.02 -29.86 48.16
N SER A 80 -7.87 -29.21 48.35
CA SER A 80 -6.51 -29.34 47.82
C SER A 80 -5.94 -30.74 47.52
N LEU A 81 -5.11 -30.83 46.47
CA LEU A 81 -3.96 -31.75 46.44
C LEU A 81 -2.79 -31.12 45.66
N LEU A 82 -1.76 -30.83 46.42
CA LEU A 82 -0.44 -30.33 46.04
C LEU A 82 0.43 -31.54 45.67
N VAL A 83 1.10 -31.52 44.52
CA VAL A 83 2.27 -32.39 44.28
C VAL A 83 3.39 -31.51 43.71
N CYS A 84 4.35 -31.18 44.58
CA CYS A 84 5.68 -30.70 44.21
C CYS A 84 6.51 -31.88 43.70
N HIS A 85 7.23 -31.70 42.60
CA HIS A 85 8.48 -32.41 42.31
C HIS A 85 9.57 -31.39 42.00
N SER A 86 10.64 -31.47 42.78
CA SER A 86 11.87 -30.69 42.68
C SER A 86 13.02 -31.57 42.15
N ALA A 87 13.83 -31.02 41.23
CA ALA A 87 15.25 -31.30 40.95
C ALA A 87 15.53 -30.89 39.49
N ALA A 88 16.60 -30.23 39.05
CA ALA A 88 17.82 -29.68 39.65
C ALA A 88 18.37 -28.60 38.66
N PRO A 89 19.26 -27.69 39.09
CA PRO A 89 19.78 -26.62 38.23
C PRO A 89 20.94 -27.11 37.35
N LEU A 90 20.90 -26.78 36.06
CA LEU A 90 21.98 -26.99 35.10
C LEU A 90 22.92 -25.79 35.10
N THR A 91 24.13 -26.02 35.60
CA THR A 91 25.29 -25.13 35.56
C THR A 91 25.79 -25.02 34.13
N LEU A 92 25.75 -23.82 33.53
CA LEU A 92 26.39 -23.58 32.23
C LEU A 92 27.82 -23.04 32.45
N VAL A 93 28.79 -23.81 31.98
CA VAL A 93 30.22 -23.49 31.94
C VAL A 93 30.48 -22.59 30.73
N VAL A 94 31.12 -21.44 30.94
CA VAL A 94 31.62 -20.53 29.89
C VAL A 94 33.14 -20.71 29.76
N PRO A 95 33.71 -20.98 28.58
CA PRO A 95 35.15 -20.89 28.35
C PRO A 95 35.60 -19.45 27.99
N PRO A 96 36.81 -19.01 28.38
CA PRO A 96 37.27 -17.64 28.23
C PRO A 96 38.17 -17.42 26.98
N GLU A 97 38.39 -16.12 26.69
CA GLU A 97 39.48 -15.50 25.90
C GLU A 97 39.32 -15.29 24.38
N ALA A 98 39.22 -14.01 24.00
CA ALA A 98 40.23 -13.35 23.15
C ALA A 98 40.19 -11.82 23.36
N ILE A 99 41.35 -11.28 23.72
CA ILE A 99 41.66 -9.90 24.12
C ILE A 99 42.01 -9.07 22.88
N HIS A 100 41.60 -7.80 22.83
CA HIS A 100 42.48 -6.72 22.38
C HIS A 100 42.14 -5.39 23.09
N ASN A 101 43.19 -4.83 23.70
CA ASN A 101 43.25 -3.60 24.47
C ASN A 101 42.92 -2.35 23.63
N ASP A 102 42.33 -1.33 24.25
CA ASP A 102 43.10 -0.15 24.65
C ASP A 102 42.34 0.88 25.52
N LEU A 103 43.05 1.26 26.59
CA LEU A 103 43.15 2.58 27.25
C LEU A 103 42.11 3.10 28.25
N CYS A 104 42.56 3.07 29.52
CA CYS A 104 42.60 4.14 30.54
C CYS A 104 41.28 4.62 31.19
N SER A 105 41.17 4.90 32.50
CA SER A 105 41.94 4.67 33.74
C SER A 105 41.20 5.43 34.85
N CYS A 106 41.37 5.01 36.12
CA CYS A 106 41.03 5.71 37.37
C CYS A 106 39.54 5.63 37.79
N PHE A 107 39.12 5.08 38.94
CA PHE A 107 39.67 5.16 40.30
C PHE A 107 39.26 3.96 41.18
N HIS A 108 40.13 3.57 42.13
CA HIS A 108 40.02 2.41 43.03
C HIS A 108 39.67 2.86 44.46
N ARG A 109 38.88 2.04 45.19
CA ARG A 109 38.88 1.72 46.65
C ARG A 109 37.44 1.61 47.17
N ALA A 110 37.06 0.73 48.09
CA ALA A 110 37.55 -0.53 48.65
C ALA A 110 36.40 -1.04 49.56
N LEU A 111 36.16 -2.34 49.61
CA LEU A 111 35.19 -3.02 50.48
C LEU A 111 35.81 -3.34 51.86
N ALA A 112 35.08 -3.16 52.97
CA ALA A 112 35.06 -4.03 54.18
C ALA A 112 33.96 -3.56 55.20
N PRO A 113 33.55 -4.33 56.24
CA PRO A 113 32.14 -4.65 56.53
C PRO A 113 31.58 -4.15 57.89
N MET A 114 30.29 -4.46 58.13
CA MET A 114 29.34 -4.08 59.20
C MET A 114 29.81 -4.15 60.68
N PRO A 115 29.00 -3.57 61.60
CA PRO A 115 28.19 -4.44 62.46
C PRO A 115 26.72 -4.00 62.66
N ALA A 116 25.90 -4.99 62.98
CA ALA A 116 24.48 -4.89 63.26
C ALA A 116 24.18 -4.18 64.60
N GLN A 117 23.18 -3.29 64.61
CA GLN A 117 22.46 -2.92 65.83
C GLN A 117 20.96 -2.81 65.58
N SER A 118 20.23 -3.50 66.44
CA SER A 118 18.79 -3.51 66.61
C SER A 118 18.24 -2.14 67.02
N SER A 119 17.20 -1.63 66.36
CA SER A 119 16.32 -0.61 66.94
C SER A 119 14.95 -0.59 66.26
N ARG A 120 13.95 -1.04 67.04
CA ARG A 120 12.53 -0.67 67.12
C ARG A 120 11.92 0.17 65.98
N CYS A 121 10.78 -0.35 65.51
CA CYS A 121 9.76 0.36 64.73
C CYS A 121 9.41 1.73 65.33
N ALA A 122 9.53 2.77 64.51
CA ALA A 122 8.78 4.01 64.66
C ALA A 122 8.23 4.39 63.28
N HIS A 123 6.90 4.44 63.17
CA HIS A 123 6.22 5.01 62.01
C HIS A 123 6.67 6.47 61.82
N ARG A 124 7.28 6.76 60.67
CA ARG A 124 7.44 8.12 60.16
C ARG A 124 6.51 8.31 58.97
N PRO A 125 5.79 9.45 58.88
CA PRO A 125 4.93 9.73 57.75
C PRO A 125 5.77 9.92 56.49
N VAL A 126 5.28 9.40 55.37
CA VAL A 126 5.84 9.64 54.04
C VAL A 126 5.79 11.14 53.77
N ALA A 127 6.96 11.77 53.73
CA ALA A 127 7.09 13.14 53.26
C ALA A 127 6.69 13.18 51.78
N VAL A 128 5.54 13.80 51.49
CA VAL A 128 5.15 14.16 50.13
C VAL A 128 6.17 15.17 49.63
N PHE A 129 7.01 14.75 48.68
CA PHE A 129 7.91 15.65 47.97
C PHE A 129 7.08 16.57 47.08
N THR A 130 6.69 17.74 47.61
CA THR A 130 6.16 18.85 46.81
C THR A 130 7.33 19.55 46.12
N GLY A 131 7.84 18.94 45.06
CA GLY A 131 8.71 19.63 44.12
C GLY A 131 7.92 20.71 43.37
N PRO A 132 8.52 21.85 42.99
CA PRO A 132 7.83 22.89 42.26
C PRO A 132 7.34 22.32 40.93
N TYR A 133 6.02 22.43 40.72
CA TYR A 133 5.33 22.09 39.49
C TYR A 133 5.88 23.00 38.38
N LEU A 134 6.84 22.50 37.59
CA LEU A 134 7.28 23.17 36.38
C LEU A 134 6.06 23.23 35.46
N PRO A 135 5.63 24.43 35.01
CA PRO A 135 4.47 24.55 34.14
C PRO A 135 4.73 23.73 32.88
N GLY A 136 3.73 22.94 32.50
CA GLY A 136 3.78 21.99 31.40
C GLY A 136 4.53 22.56 30.21
N ARG A 137 5.60 21.88 29.83
CA ARG A 137 6.27 22.12 28.55
C ARG A 137 5.19 21.86 27.51
N ASN A 138 4.62 22.93 26.95
CA ASN A 138 3.76 22.87 25.79
C ASN A 138 4.54 22.07 24.74
N ILE A 139 4.18 20.79 24.58
CA ILE A 139 4.48 20.08 23.36
C ILE A 139 3.68 20.86 22.35
N ARG A 140 4.36 21.76 21.63
CA ARG A 140 3.83 22.38 20.42
C ARG A 140 3.51 21.20 19.51
N GLY A 141 2.28 20.70 19.56
CA GLY A 141 1.69 20.10 18.38
C GLY A 141 1.88 21.11 17.25
N TYR A 142 2.04 20.64 16.04
CA TYR A 142 1.91 21.50 14.88
C TYR A 142 0.46 22.02 14.87
N ALA A 143 0.19 23.06 15.66
CA ALA A 143 -0.87 24.02 15.38
C ALA A 143 -0.40 24.80 14.14
N ALA A 144 -0.16 24.09 13.03
CA ALA A 144 -0.40 24.65 11.74
C ALA A 144 -1.83 25.17 11.81
N ALA A 145 -2.04 26.45 11.54
CA ALA A 145 -3.38 27.00 11.45
C ALA A 145 -4.21 26.06 10.55
N ALA A 146 -5.50 25.91 10.84
CA ALA A 146 -6.37 24.99 10.09
C ALA A 146 -6.22 25.14 8.56
N ASP A 147 -5.84 26.34 8.11
CA ASP A 147 -5.61 26.77 6.72
C ASP A 147 -4.27 26.40 6.06
N GLU A 148 -3.25 25.92 6.78
CA GLU A 148 -1.99 25.55 6.12
C GLU A 148 -2.15 24.15 5.50
N ALA A 149 -2.44 24.13 4.18
CA ALA A 149 -2.54 22.89 3.43
C ALA A 149 -1.16 22.21 3.35
N VAL A 150 -1.13 20.90 3.62
CA VAL A 150 0.11 20.10 3.57
C VAL A 150 0.39 19.69 2.14
N ALA A 151 1.66 19.40 1.84
CA ALA A 151 2.10 18.92 0.53
C ALA A 151 1.65 19.78 -0.67
N LYS A 152 1.86 21.10 -0.60
CA LYS A 152 1.67 22.01 -1.74
C LYS A 152 2.86 21.93 -2.68
N PHE A 153 2.61 21.99 -3.98
CA PHE A 153 3.68 22.19 -4.96
C PHE A 153 4.26 23.61 -4.83
N LYS A 154 5.59 23.70 -4.65
CA LYS A 154 6.31 24.97 -4.43
C LYS A 154 7.07 25.47 -5.67
N GLY A 155 7.09 24.70 -6.75
CA GLY A 155 7.86 25.03 -7.94
C GLY A 155 7.34 26.29 -8.66
N GLN A 156 8.25 26.99 -9.32
CA GLN A 156 7.97 28.20 -10.10
C GLN A 156 8.35 27.99 -11.57
N LYS A 157 7.73 28.76 -12.46
CA LYS A 157 8.09 28.75 -13.88
C LYS A 157 9.46 29.41 -14.08
N GLY A 158 10.26 28.84 -14.99
CA GLY A 158 11.48 29.46 -15.48
C GLY A 158 11.20 30.67 -16.37
N SER A 159 12.27 31.31 -16.85
CA SER A 159 12.19 32.44 -17.78
C SER A 159 11.55 32.08 -19.13
N ASP A 160 11.52 30.79 -19.48
CA ASP A 160 10.85 30.23 -20.66
C ASP A 160 9.34 29.97 -20.45
N GLY A 161 8.80 30.30 -19.27
CA GLY A 161 7.40 30.09 -18.92
C GLY A 161 7.03 28.64 -18.60
N LYS A 162 8.02 27.73 -18.47
CA LYS A 162 7.81 26.31 -18.20
C LYS A 162 8.26 25.93 -16.78
N TYR A 163 7.62 24.93 -16.20
CA TYR A 163 8.09 24.28 -14.98
C TYR A 163 9.12 23.21 -15.33
N THR A 164 10.25 23.22 -14.64
CA THR A 164 11.22 22.12 -14.74
C THR A 164 10.73 20.94 -13.92
N VAL A 165 10.69 19.75 -14.51
CA VAL A 165 10.25 18.51 -13.86
C VAL A 165 11.36 17.48 -14.01
N THR A 166 11.79 16.91 -12.89
CA THR A 166 12.78 15.82 -12.91
C THR A 166 12.15 14.56 -13.52
N LEU A 167 12.79 13.99 -14.54
CA LEU A 167 12.33 12.77 -15.18
C LEU A 167 13.30 11.64 -14.90
N ILE A 168 12.80 10.58 -14.28
CA ILE A 168 13.53 9.34 -14.07
C ILE A 168 12.92 8.31 -15.03
N GLU A 169 13.56 8.06 -16.17
CA GLU A 169 13.00 7.17 -17.20
C GLU A 169 12.89 5.72 -16.71
N GLY A 170 13.83 5.31 -15.86
CA GLY A 170 13.88 3.99 -15.26
C GLY A 170 14.34 2.89 -16.21
N ASP A 171 14.01 1.65 -15.87
CA ASP A 171 14.54 0.44 -16.48
C ASP A 171 13.51 -0.30 -17.35
N GLY A 172 14.00 -1.17 -18.23
CA GLY A 172 13.16 -2.06 -19.04
C GLY A 172 12.25 -1.30 -20.00
N ILE A 173 10.94 -1.35 -19.78
CA ILE A 173 9.96 -0.58 -20.58
C ILE A 173 9.95 0.93 -20.26
N GLY A 174 10.63 1.35 -19.19
CA GLY A 174 10.64 2.74 -18.71
C GLY A 174 10.96 3.79 -19.79
N PRO A 175 12.04 3.64 -20.58
CA PRO A 175 12.37 4.58 -21.64
C PRO A 175 11.29 4.72 -22.74
N GLU A 176 10.68 3.61 -23.20
CA GLU A 176 9.69 3.65 -24.28
C GLU A 176 8.36 4.30 -23.85
N ILE A 177 7.91 4.03 -22.61
CA ILE A 177 6.72 4.69 -22.07
C ILE A 177 7.01 6.16 -21.73
N SER A 178 8.21 6.48 -21.24
CA SER A 178 8.61 7.86 -20.92
C SER A 178 8.67 8.73 -22.17
N GLN A 179 9.19 8.19 -23.28
CA GLN A 179 9.19 8.89 -24.56
C GLN A 179 7.75 9.21 -25.02
N SER A 180 6.84 8.25 -24.89
CA SER A 180 5.41 8.47 -25.22
C SER A 180 4.80 9.62 -24.41
N ILE A 181 5.17 9.75 -23.11
CA ILE A 181 4.70 10.88 -22.28
C ILE A 181 5.26 12.21 -22.79
N LYS A 182 6.55 12.26 -23.16
CA LYS A 182 7.17 13.48 -23.71
C LYS A 182 6.46 13.92 -24.99
N ASP A 183 6.15 12.99 -25.88
CA ASP A 183 5.49 13.26 -27.16
C ASP A 183 4.07 13.80 -26.95
N ILE A 184 3.29 13.18 -26.05
CA ILE A 184 1.95 13.64 -25.68
C ILE A 184 2.00 15.04 -25.02
N PHE A 185 2.95 15.27 -24.12
CA PHE A 185 3.10 16.57 -23.44
C PHE A 185 3.51 17.68 -24.40
N SER A 186 4.37 17.36 -25.36
CA SER A 186 4.79 18.28 -26.44
C SER A 186 3.60 18.64 -27.32
N ALA A 187 2.83 17.65 -27.79
CA ALA A 187 1.63 17.89 -28.60
C ALA A 187 0.55 18.68 -27.82
N ALA A 188 0.44 18.45 -26.52
CA ALA A 188 -0.43 19.21 -25.63
C ALA A 188 0.10 20.61 -25.30
N ASN A 189 1.30 21.02 -25.76
CA ASN A 189 1.91 22.28 -25.34
C ASN A 189 1.89 22.47 -23.81
N ALA A 190 2.10 21.40 -23.05
CA ALA A 190 2.14 21.47 -21.59
C ALA A 190 3.35 22.32 -21.16
N PRO A 191 3.23 23.23 -20.17
CA PRO A 191 4.30 24.12 -19.73
C PRO A 191 5.30 23.37 -18.84
N VAL A 192 5.87 22.30 -19.37
CA VAL A 192 6.80 21.39 -18.70
C VAL A 192 8.08 21.29 -19.50
N LYS A 193 9.21 21.37 -18.80
CA LYS A 193 10.55 21.11 -19.29
C LYS A 193 11.12 19.92 -18.53
N TRP A 194 11.47 18.86 -19.24
CA TRP A 194 12.01 17.66 -18.63
C TRP A 194 13.50 17.83 -18.31
N GLU A 195 13.89 17.43 -17.10
CA GLU A 195 15.27 17.29 -16.65
C GLU A 195 15.54 15.80 -16.38
N PRO A 196 16.04 15.03 -17.36
CA PRO A 196 16.33 13.62 -17.18
C PRO A 196 17.45 13.40 -16.17
N VAL A 197 17.25 12.48 -15.24
CA VAL A 197 18.27 12.06 -14.27
C VAL A 197 18.32 10.55 -14.14
N ASP A 198 19.51 10.04 -13.83
CA ASP A 198 19.73 8.64 -13.52
C ASP A 198 19.71 8.42 -12.00
N VAL A 199 18.99 7.38 -11.56
CA VAL A 199 18.89 6.97 -10.15
C VAL A 199 19.57 5.62 -9.90
N THR A 200 20.36 5.14 -10.86
CA THR A 200 21.16 3.92 -10.72
C THR A 200 21.92 3.96 -9.39
N PRO A 201 21.72 2.96 -8.50
CA PRO A 201 22.26 3.02 -7.16
C PRO A 201 23.79 3.11 -7.14
N ILE A 202 24.31 4.02 -6.32
CA ILE A 202 25.74 4.13 -6.01
C ILE A 202 26.03 3.56 -4.62
N LEU A 203 27.29 3.17 -4.37
CA LEU A 203 27.76 2.83 -3.04
C LEU A 203 28.39 4.06 -2.39
N LYS A 204 27.80 4.53 -1.30
CA LYS A 204 28.30 5.61 -0.45
C LYS A 204 28.47 5.06 0.97
N ASP A 205 29.70 5.04 1.47
CA ASP A 205 30.04 4.49 2.80
C ASP A 205 29.56 3.05 3.03
N GLY A 206 29.66 2.20 2.00
CA GLY A 206 29.22 0.81 2.04
C GLY A 206 27.69 0.61 2.05
N LYS A 207 26.91 1.70 1.93
CA LYS A 207 25.46 1.67 1.80
C LYS A 207 25.04 2.11 0.41
N THR A 208 23.92 1.57 -0.03
CA THR A 208 23.29 1.95 -1.30
C THR A 208 22.65 3.31 -1.15
N ALA A 209 23.01 4.22 -2.04
CA ALA A 209 22.48 5.57 -2.09
C ALA A 209 22.02 5.91 -3.51
N ILE A 210 21.14 6.91 -3.59
CA ILE A 210 20.76 7.54 -4.85
C ILE A 210 21.87 8.54 -5.21
N PRO A 211 22.25 8.69 -6.50
CA PRO A 211 23.20 9.72 -6.93
C PRO A 211 22.82 11.12 -6.42
N ASP A 212 23.81 11.88 -5.93
CA ASP A 212 23.59 13.21 -5.36
C ASP A 212 22.98 14.18 -6.39
N GLU A 213 23.31 14.01 -7.69
CA GLU A 213 22.73 14.79 -8.80
C GLU A 213 21.21 14.61 -8.91
N ALA A 214 20.72 13.37 -8.80
CA ALA A 214 19.29 13.08 -8.85
C ALA A 214 18.57 13.64 -7.62
N ILE A 215 19.19 13.56 -6.44
CA ILE A 215 18.65 14.16 -5.21
C ILE A 215 18.50 15.67 -5.36
N GLN A 216 19.55 16.34 -5.83
CA GLN A 216 19.56 17.79 -6.05
C GLN A 216 18.51 18.22 -7.07
N SER A 217 18.36 17.46 -8.16
CA SER A 217 17.35 17.73 -9.20
C SER A 217 15.93 17.71 -8.64
N VAL A 218 15.57 16.65 -7.90
CA VAL A 218 14.23 16.52 -7.30
C VAL A 218 13.98 17.60 -6.24
N GLN A 219 14.98 17.91 -5.40
CA GLN A 219 14.86 18.97 -4.39
C GLN A 219 14.69 20.36 -5.01
N LYS A 220 15.40 20.63 -6.11
CA LYS A 220 15.31 21.90 -6.83
C LYS A 220 13.97 22.07 -7.54
N ASN A 221 13.47 20.99 -8.16
CA ASN A 221 12.27 21.03 -8.99
C ASN A 221 10.98 20.78 -8.21
N TYR A 222 11.07 20.25 -6.98
CA TYR A 222 9.95 19.87 -6.09
C TYR A 222 9.02 18.78 -6.65
N VAL A 223 9.24 18.31 -7.87
CA VAL A 223 8.41 17.30 -8.52
C VAL A 223 9.23 16.41 -9.44
N ALA A 224 8.91 15.12 -9.43
CA ALA A 224 9.48 14.16 -10.35
C ALA A 224 8.42 13.23 -10.96
N LEU A 225 8.65 12.83 -12.21
CA LEU A 225 7.95 11.73 -12.86
C LEU A 225 8.93 10.56 -13.00
N LYS A 226 8.51 9.39 -12.56
CA LYS A 226 9.36 8.20 -12.48
C LYS A 226 8.75 7.01 -13.18
N GLY A 227 9.52 6.40 -14.08
CA GLY A 227 9.26 5.10 -14.66
C GLY A 227 9.57 3.94 -13.70
N PRO A 228 9.30 2.69 -14.13
CA PRO A 228 9.59 1.51 -13.33
C PRO A 228 11.09 1.35 -13.09
N LEU A 229 11.48 0.94 -11.88
CA LEU A 229 12.88 0.63 -11.53
C LEU A 229 13.00 -0.86 -11.21
N ALA A 230 14.03 -1.52 -11.75
CA ALA A 230 14.31 -2.91 -11.45
C ALA A 230 14.85 -3.04 -10.01
N THR A 231 14.28 -3.94 -9.21
CA THR A 231 14.81 -4.29 -7.88
C THR A 231 15.30 -5.74 -7.90
N PRO A 232 16.56 -6.04 -7.51
CA PRO A 232 17.04 -7.41 -7.39
C PRO A 232 16.26 -8.19 -6.32
N VAL A 233 15.81 -9.41 -6.64
CA VAL A 233 15.03 -10.25 -5.71
C VAL A 233 15.93 -11.16 -4.89
N GLY A 234 15.74 -11.19 -3.57
CA GLY A 234 16.24 -12.25 -2.67
C GLY A 234 17.69 -12.14 -2.22
N LYS A 235 18.54 -11.31 -2.85
CA LYS A 235 19.88 -10.92 -2.37
C LYS A 235 20.21 -9.53 -2.91
N GLY A 236 20.62 -8.60 -2.06
CA GLY A 236 21.06 -7.28 -2.49
C GLY A 236 20.57 -6.14 -1.61
N HIS A 237 20.78 -4.94 -2.12
CA HIS A 237 20.54 -3.64 -1.49
C HIS A 237 19.07 -3.39 -1.12
N VAL A 238 18.84 -2.45 -0.20
CA VAL A 238 17.51 -1.95 0.18
C VAL A 238 16.75 -1.48 -1.07
N SER A 239 15.44 -1.75 -1.16
CA SER A 239 14.61 -1.34 -2.30
C SER A 239 14.81 0.13 -2.64
N LEU A 240 15.14 0.44 -3.89
CA LEU A 240 15.41 1.81 -4.34
C LEU A 240 14.17 2.71 -4.19
N ASN A 241 12.97 2.16 -4.37
CA ASN A 241 11.72 2.89 -4.13
C ASN A 241 11.57 3.27 -2.64
N LEU A 242 11.97 2.40 -1.72
CA LEU A 242 11.98 2.71 -0.29
C LEU A 242 13.00 3.81 0.03
N THR A 243 14.21 3.73 -0.57
CA THR A 243 15.24 4.76 -0.41
C THR A 243 14.74 6.12 -0.91
N LEU A 244 14.11 6.20 -2.09
CA LEU A 244 13.52 7.43 -2.62
C LEU A 244 12.48 8.02 -1.66
N ARG A 245 11.55 7.19 -1.17
CA ARG A 245 10.51 7.63 -0.23
C ARG A 245 11.06 8.18 1.07
N ARG A 246 12.12 7.56 1.61
CA ARG A 246 12.79 8.00 2.84
C ARG A 246 13.60 9.29 2.62
N THR A 247 14.40 9.35 1.55
CA THR A 247 15.23 10.52 1.22
C THR A 247 14.39 11.79 1.05
N PHE A 248 13.21 11.65 0.45
CA PHE A 248 12.31 12.76 0.14
C PHE A 248 11.14 12.91 1.12
N ASN A 249 11.07 12.06 2.16
CA ASN A 249 9.97 12.04 3.14
C ASN A 249 8.57 12.05 2.47
N LEU A 250 8.38 11.15 1.50
CA LEU A 250 7.14 11.01 0.73
C LEU A 250 6.11 10.21 1.54
N PHE A 251 5.34 10.91 2.36
CA PHE A 251 4.53 10.31 3.42
C PHE A 251 3.19 9.73 3.00
N ALA A 252 2.60 10.22 1.90
CA ALA A 252 1.31 9.76 1.41
C ALA A 252 1.46 9.13 0.03
N ASN A 253 0.91 7.94 -0.17
CA ASN A 253 0.82 7.32 -1.49
C ASN A 253 -0.64 7.31 -1.96
N VAL A 254 -0.93 8.05 -3.02
CA VAL A 254 -2.26 8.20 -3.62
C VAL A 254 -2.42 7.22 -4.76
N ARG A 255 -3.49 6.40 -4.70
CA ARG A 255 -3.80 5.30 -5.62
C ARG A 255 -5.26 5.36 -6.06
N PRO A 256 -5.59 6.13 -7.11
CA PRO A 256 -6.92 6.08 -7.70
C PRO A 256 -7.07 4.83 -8.59
N CYS A 257 -8.21 4.16 -8.49
CA CYS A 257 -8.60 3.04 -9.34
C CYS A 257 -9.96 3.34 -9.95
N ARG A 258 -9.99 3.54 -11.28
CA ARG A 258 -11.22 3.85 -12.01
C ARG A 258 -11.44 2.89 -13.16
N SER A 259 -12.67 2.38 -13.29
CA SER A 259 -13.09 1.59 -14.45
C SER A 259 -12.92 2.41 -15.72
N ILE A 260 -12.33 1.79 -16.75
CA ILE A 260 -12.07 2.43 -18.03
C ILE A 260 -13.23 2.10 -18.97
N ALA A 261 -13.86 3.13 -19.53
CA ALA A 261 -14.87 2.95 -20.56
C ALA A 261 -14.27 2.22 -21.77
N GLY A 262 -14.95 1.20 -22.28
CA GLY A 262 -14.47 0.39 -23.41
C GLY A 262 -13.61 -0.82 -23.03
N TYR A 263 -13.10 -0.90 -21.78
CA TYR A 263 -12.37 -2.07 -21.30
C TYR A 263 -13.18 -2.85 -20.26
N LYS A 264 -13.72 -4.00 -20.67
CA LYS A 264 -14.59 -4.79 -19.81
C LYS A 264 -13.80 -5.63 -18.82
N THR A 265 -14.05 -5.44 -17.54
CA THR A 265 -13.61 -6.34 -16.47
C THR A 265 -14.84 -7.01 -15.82
N PRO A 266 -14.66 -7.94 -14.88
CA PRO A 266 -15.77 -8.49 -14.09
C PRO A 266 -16.50 -7.44 -13.23
N TYR A 267 -15.91 -6.25 -13.04
CA TYR A 267 -16.47 -5.16 -12.24
C TYR A 267 -16.82 -3.97 -13.12
N ASP A 268 -17.88 -3.27 -12.76
CA ASP A 268 -18.33 -2.05 -13.44
C ASP A 268 -18.32 -0.87 -12.47
N ASN A 269 -18.18 0.35 -13.00
CA ASN A 269 -18.33 1.60 -12.25
C ASN A 269 -17.44 1.73 -11.01
N VAL A 270 -16.22 1.18 -11.04
CA VAL A 270 -15.23 1.39 -9.97
C VAL A 270 -14.69 2.82 -10.05
N ASP A 271 -14.71 3.58 -8.95
CA ASP A 271 -14.03 4.88 -8.80
C ASP A 271 -13.54 5.03 -7.35
N THR A 272 -12.54 4.25 -6.99
CA THR A 272 -11.99 4.31 -5.63
C THR A 272 -10.73 5.16 -5.60
N VAL A 273 -10.53 5.89 -4.51
CA VAL A 273 -9.30 6.62 -4.23
C VAL A 273 -8.78 6.17 -2.88
N LEU A 274 -7.58 5.60 -2.88
CA LEU A 274 -6.90 5.17 -1.67
C LEU A 274 -5.69 6.06 -1.39
N ILE A 275 -5.53 6.45 -0.12
CA ILE A 275 -4.36 7.15 0.40
C ILE A 275 -3.73 6.27 1.48
N ARG A 276 -2.50 5.86 1.20
CA ARG A 276 -1.69 4.99 2.05
C ARG A 276 -0.66 5.82 2.82
N GLU A 277 -0.52 5.59 4.12
CA GLU A 277 0.64 6.03 4.90
C GLU A 277 1.90 5.29 4.40
N ASN A 278 2.99 6.00 4.13
CA ASN A 278 4.11 5.48 3.35
C ASN A 278 5.48 5.56 4.07
N THR A 279 5.51 5.97 5.34
CA THR A 279 6.74 6.14 6.14
C THR A 279 6.94 5.09 7.22
N GLU A 280 5.87 4.59 7.84
CA GLU A 280 5.92 3.74 9.03
C GLU A 280 5.02 2.49 8.89
N GLY A 281 4.46 2.01 10.01
CA GLY A 281 3.68 0.78 10.07
C GLY A 281 4.56 -0.46 10.09
N GLU A 282 4.10 -1.49 9.41
CA GLU A 282 4.78 -2.77 9.25
C GLU A 282 6.04 -2.67 8.36
N TYR A 283 6.22 -1.54 7.65
CA TYR A 283 7.32 -1.28 6.73
C TYR A 283 8.50 -0.54 7.40
N SER A 284 8.47 -0.42 8.73
CA SER A 284 9.58 0.10 9.53
C SER A 284 10.87 -0.72 9.32
N GLY A 285 10.73 -2.01 8.98
CA GLY A 285 11.83 -2.94 8.79
C GLY A 285 12.51 -3.35 10.09
N ILE A 286 11.82 -3.18 11.23
CA ILE A 286 12.34 -3.54 12.55
C ILE A 286 11.93 -4.98 12.85
N GLU A 287 12.87 -5.89 12.62
CA GLU A 287 12.69 -7.32 12.86
C GLU A 287 13.91 -7.87 13.61
N HIS A 288 13.66 -8.82 14.52
CA HIS A 288 14.74 -9.53 15.21
C HIS A 288 14.31 -10.93 15.64
N VAL A 289 15.28 -11.81 15.79
CA VAL A 289 15.08 -13.15 16.35
C VAL A 289 15.17 -13.02 17.87
N VAL A 290 14.09 -13.38 18.57
CA VAL A 290 14.04 -13.31 20.04
C VAL A 290 14.78 -14.51 20.64
N VAL A 291 14.47 -15.69 20.12
CA VAL A 291 15.15 -16.97 20.38
C VAL A 291 15.13 -17.79 19.10
N ASP A 292 15.90 -18.87 19.02
CA ASP A 292 15.93 -19.73 17.83
C ASP A 292 14.50 -20.18 17.44
N GLY A 293 14.15 -19.99 16.17
CA GLY A 293 12.81 -20.24 15.64
C GLY A 293 11.71 -19.21 15.96
N VAL A 294 12.02 -18.11 16.68
CA VAL A 294 11.04 -17.06 17.03
C VAL A 294 11.48 -15.70 16.50
N VAL A 295 10.73 -15.16 15.54
CA VAL A 295 10.95 -13.84 14.93
C VAL A 295 9.88 -12.88 15.39
N GLN A 296 10.29 -11.67 15.77
CA GLN A 296 9.39 -10.56 16.05
C GLN A 296 9.56 -9.46 15.00
N SER A 297 8.45 -9.01 14.45
CA SER A 297 8.36 -7.80 13.61
C SER A 297 7.61 -6.70 14.37
N ILE A 298 8.17 -5.49 14.42
CA ILE A 298 7.61 -4.38 15.20
C ILE A 298 6.90 -3.39 14.27
N LYS A 299 5.57 -3.34 14.40
CA LYS A 299 4.74 -2.30 13.80
C LYS A 299 4.83 -1.01 14.61
N LEU A 300 5.27 0.08 13.97
CA LEU A 300 5.31 1.40 14.57
C LEU A 300 4.23 2.30 13.97
N ILE A 301 3.44 2.96 14.82
CA ILE A 301 2.52 4.03 14.41
C ILE A 301 2.79 5.23 15.31
N THR A 302 3.04 6.39 14.72
CA THR A 302 3.26 7.65 15.41
C THR A 302 2.13 8.61 15.13
N ARG A 303 1.85 9.49 16.10
CA ARG A 303 0.82 10.52 15.95
C ARG A 303 1.15 11.49 14.83
N GLU A 304 2.42 11.90 14.70
CA GLU A 304 2.88 12.86 13.71
C GLU A 304 2.68 12.38 12.27
N ALA A 305 3.14 11.15 11.95
CA ALA A 305 2.95 10.58 10.62
C ALA A 305 1.46 10.35 10.30
N SER A 306 0.70 9.86 11.30
CA SER A 306 -0.75 9.67 11.17
C SER A 306 -1.48 10.98 10.87
N GLU A 307 -1.23 12.03 11.66
CA GLU A 307 -1.85 13.34 11.50
C GLU A 307 -1.61 13.91 10.10
N ARG A 308 -0.37 13.84 9.61
CA ARG A 308 0.00 14.36 8.29
C ARG A 308 -0.73 13.66 7.14
N VAL A 309 -0.76 12.33 7.12
CA VAL A 309 -1.47 11.58 6.06
C VAL A 309 -2.98 11.75 6.13
N LEU A 310 -3.54 11.83 7.35
CA LEU A 310 -4.97 12.06 7.56
C LEU A 310 -5.37 13.45 7.08
N ARG A 311 -4.62 14.49 7.46
CA ARG A 311 -4.84 15.87 7.02
C ARG A 311 -4.78 15.98 5.50
N PHE A 312 -3.79 15.34 4.88
CA PHE A 312 -3.69 15.25 3.42
C PHE A 312 -4.92 14.55 2.81
N ALA A 313 -5.42 13.47 3.41
CA ALA A 313 -6.60 12.77 2.88
C ALA A 313 -7.87 13.62 2.89
N PHE A 314 -8.12 14.40 3.95
CA PHE A 314 -9.23 15.34 3.99
C PHE A 314 -9.07 16.49 2.98
N GLN A 315 -7.87 17.04 2.86
CA GLN A 315 -7.56 18.07 1.85
C GLN A 315 -7.74 17.55 0.43
N TYR A 316 -7.28 16.31 0.16
CA TYR A 316 -7.44 15.65 -1.13
C TYR A 316 -8.92 15.41 -1.44
N ALA A 317 -9.71 14.92 -0.47
CA ALA A 317 -11.15 14.75 -0.64
C ALA A 317 -11.83 16.06 -1.07
N ARG A 318 -11.50 17.19 -0.43
CA ARG A 318 -11.97 18.52 -0.85
C ARG A 318 -11.55 18.87 -2.28
N SER A 319 -10.28 18.67 -2.65
CA SER A 319 -9.76 19.07 -3.96
C SER A 319 -10.39 18.30 -5.13
N ILE A 320 -10.82 17.06 -4.90
CA ILE A 320 -11.52 16.23 -5.90
C ILE A 320 -13.04 16.15 -5.67
N ASN A 321 -13.59 17.02 -4.82
CA ASN A 321 -15.02 17.10 -4.49
C ASN A 321 -15.65 15.81 -3.94
N LYS A 322 -14.87 14.92 -3.32
CA LYS A 322 -15.41 13.76 -2.57
C LYS A 322 -15.82 14.24 -1.18
N LYS A 323 -17.06 13.91 -0.79
CA LYS A 323 -17.70 14.44 0.42
C LYS A 323 -17.35 13.68 1.69
N LYS A 324 -16.59 12.59 1.58
CA LYS A 324 -16.38 11.66 2.68
C LYS A 324 -14.96 11.10 2.70
N VAL A 325 -14.40 10.96 3.89
CA VAL A 325 -13.15 10.24 4.17
C VAL A 325 -13.45 9.05 5.06
N ARG A 326 -13.01 7.86 4.63
CA ARG A 326 -13.13 6.62 5.37
C ARG A 326 -11.78 6.14 5.85
N VAL A 327 -11.64 6.00 7.16
CA VAL A 327 -10.45 5.39 7.77
C VAL A 327 -10.61 3.87 7.83
N VAL A 328 -9.69 3.14 7.20
CA VAL A 328 -9.64 1.67 7.28
C VAL A 328 -8.65 1.24 8.34
N HIS A 329 -9.08 0.39 9.28
CA HIS A 329 -8.27 -0.02 10.44
C HIS A 329 -8.59 -1.43 10.92
N LYS A 330 -7.83 -1.93 11.90
CA LYS A 330 -8.07 -3.16 12.66
C LYS A 330 -7.88 -2.97 14.17
N ALA A 331 -8.29 -1.80 14.67
CA ALA A 331 -8.29 -1.44 16.10
C ALA A 331 -9.03 -2.40 17.06
N THR A 332 -9.82 -3.36 16.56
CA THR A 332 -10.39 -4.44 17.38
C THR A 332 -9.32 -5.39 17.93
N ILE A 333 -8.26 -5.63 17.15
CA ILE A 333 -7.11 -6.47 17.53
C ILE A 333 -5.93 -5.57 17.92
N MET A 334 -5.56 -4.62 17.05
CA MET A 334 -4.47 -3.68 17.27
C MET A 334 -4.94 -2.43 18.02
N LYS A 335 -5.32 -2.63 19.28
CA LYS A 335 -5.96 -1.59 20.12
C LYS A 335 -5.11 -0.32 20.29
N MET A 336 -3.78 -0.46 20.33
CA MET A 336 -2.87 0.67 20.57
C MET A 336 -2.43 1.35 19.26
N SER A 337 -1.89 0.59 18.30
CA SER A 337 -1.37 1.14 17.04
C SER A 337 -2.49 1.69 16.15
N ASP A 338 -3.42 0.84 15.73
CA ASP A 338 -4.55 1.27 14.90
C ASP A 338 -5.55 2.12 15.70
N GLY A 339 -5.63 1.92 17.01
CA GLY A 339 -6.42 2.79 17.89
C GLY A 339 -5.88 4.22 17.92
N LEU A 340 -4.54 4.41 17.93
CA LEU A 340 -3.93 5.72 17.80
C LEU A 340 -4.27 6.36 16.45
N PHE A 341 -4.09 5.64 15.34
CA PHE A 341 -4.44 6.14 14.00
C PHE A 341 -5.90 6.59 13.90
N LEU A 342 -6.83 5.76 14.38
CA LEU A 342 -8.27 6.04 14.38
C LEU A 342 -8.65 7.23 15.26
N ASN A 343 -8.05 7.35 16.45
CA ASN A 343 -8.31 8.48 17.36
C ASN A 343 -7.80 9.79 16.78
N THR A 344 -6.57 9.80 16.22
CA THR A 344 -6.03 10.96 15.50
C THR A 344 -6.94 11.37 14.35
N ALA A 345 -7.50 10.42 13.60
CA ALA A 345 -8.43 10.73 12.52
C ALA A 345 -9.72 11.42 12.99
N ARG A 346 -10.29 10.98 14.12
CA ARG A 346 -11.46 11.63 14.74
C ARG A 346 -11.16 13.04 15.21
N GLU A 347 -9.93 13.29 15.67
CA GLU A 347 -9.48 14.62 16.06
C GLU A 347 -9.36 15.53 14.82
N ILE A 348 -8.66 15.06 13.78
CA ILE A 348 -8.46 15.81 12.53
C ILE A 348 -9.77 16.07 11.77
N ALA A 349 -10.73 15.14 11.80
CA ALA A 349 -12.04 15.34 11.18
C ALA A 349 -12.76 16.62 11.64
N LYS A 350 -12.49 17.09 12.87
CA LYS A 350 -13.09 18.33 13.41
C LYS A 350 -12.65 19.59 12.66
N ASP A 351 -11.47 19.56 12.04
CA ASP A 351 -10.93 20.66 11.24
C ASP A 351 -11.55 20.71 9.82
N PHE A 352 -12.27 19.65 9.43
CA PHE A 352 -12.86 19.50 8.09
C PHE A 352 -14.38 19.25 8.16
N PRO A 353 -15.18 20.19 8.67
CA PRO A 353 -16.62 19.97 8.93
C PRO A 353 -17.48 19.75 7.67
N ASP A 354 -16.97 20.09 6.49
CA ASP A 354 -17.58 19.89 5.17
C ASP A 354 -17.29 18.50 4.56
N VAL A 355 -16.43 17.70 5.19
CA VAL A 355 -16.08 16.35 4.78
C VAL A 355 -16.51 15.36 5.85
N GLU A 356 -17.44 14.47 5.51
CA GLU A 356 -17.93 13.44 6.43
C GLU A 356 -16.79 12.47 6.79
N PHE A 357 -16.64 12.17 8.07
CA PHE A 357 -15.73 11.15 8.57
C PHE A 357 -16.48 9.85 8.88
N ASP A 358 -15.98 8.73 8.39
CA ASP A 358 -16.30 7.43 8.96
C ASP A 358 -15.11 6.48 9.04
N ALA A 359 -15.34 5.32 9.65
CA ALA A 359 -14.31 4.31 9.85
C ALA A 359 -14.85 2.91 9.58
N GLU A 360 -14.00 2.03 9.06
CA GLU A 360 -14.36 0.67 8.72
C GLU A 360 -13.23 -0.31 9.04
N LEU A 361 -13.60 -1.53 9.42
CA LEU A 361 -12.62 -2.58 9.64
C LEU A 361 -12.07 -3.10 8.31
N LEU A 362 -10.77 -3.40 8.27
CA LEU A 362 -10.06 -3.88 7.09
C LEU A 362 -10.74 -5.07 6.40
N ASP A 363 -11.18 -6.06 7.17
CA ASP A 363 -11.89 -7.24 6.66
C ASP A 363 -13.23 -6.88 6.02
N ASN A 364 -13.99 -5.98 6.64
CA ASN A 364 -15.24 -5.48 6.07
C ASN A 364 -14.99 -4.67 4.79
N ALA A 365 -13.93 -3.86 4.77
CA ALA A 365 -13.53 -3.11 3.59
C ALA A 365 -13.20 -4.05 2.42
N CYS A 366 -12.36 -5.06 2.65
CA CYS A 366 -12.05 -6.08 1.65
C CYS A 366 -13.30 -6.81 1.15
N LEU A 367 -14.14 -7.30 2.07
CA LEU A 367 -15.36 -8.02 1.72
C LEU A 367 -16.30 -7.17 0.86
N LYS A 368 -16.56 -5.93 1.28
CA LYS A 368 -17.49 -5.04 0.59
C LYS A 368 -16.95 -4.58 -0.77
N ILE A 369 -15.69 -4.15 -0.85
CA ILE A 369 -15.09 -3.65 -2.11
C ILE A 369 -15.13 -4.74 -3.20
N VAL A 370 -14.84 -5.99 -2.84
CA VAL A 370 -14.87 -7.12 -3.77
C VAL A 370 -16.30 -7.57 -4.09
N THR A 371 -17.27 -7.33 -3.21
CA THR A 371 -18.69 -7.65 -3.48
C THR A 371 -19.33 -6.60 -4.37
N ASP A 372 -19.16 -5.33 -4.01
CA ASP A 372 -19.62 -4.16 -4.76
C ASP A 372 -18.72 -2.95 -4.41
N PRO A 373 -17.91 -2.46 -5.36
CA PRO A 373 -17.04 -1.31 -5.14
C PRO A 373 -17.77 0.04 -5.22
N THR A 374 -18.98 0.09 -5.79
CA THR A 374 -19.76 1.33 -6.01
C THR A 374 -19.95 2.18 -4.75
N PRO A 375 -20.21 1.60 -3.55
CA PRO A 375 -20.36 2.36 -2.31
C PRO A 375 -19.07 3.05 -1.84
N TYR A 376 -17.95 2.90 -2.53
CA TYR A 376 -16.69 3.59 -2.25
C TYR A 376 -16.40 4.74 -3.23
N ASN A 377 -17.28 4.97 -4.21
CA ASN A 377 -17.06 5.97 -5.25
C ASN A 377 -17.11 7.41 -4.74
N ASP A 378 -17.87 7.68 -3.68
CA ASP A 378 -18.09 9.01 -3.12
C ASP A 378 -17.11 9.37 -1.99
N LYS A 379 -16.14 8.50 -1.70
CA LYS A 379 -15.20 8.68 -0.59
C LYS A 379 -13.73 8.47 -0.96
N VAL A 380 -12.87 9.05 -0.13
CA VAL A 380 -11.43 8.78 -0.09
C VAL A 380 -11.16 7.81 1.05
N LEU A 381 -10.49 6.70 0.75
CA LEU A 381 -10.03 5.73 1.74
C LEU A 381 -8.65 6.17 2.26
N VAL A 382 -8.44 6.15 3.57
CA VAL A 382 -7.12 6.41 4.17
C VAL A 382 -6.77 5.34 5.20
N MET A 383 -5.53 4.86 5.18
CA MET A 383 -5.12 3.73 6.02
C MET A 383 -3.60 3.63 6.27
N PRO A 384 -3.20 2.90 7.33
CA PRO A 384 -1.82 2.52 7.58
C PRO A 384 -1.16 1.74 6.43
N ASN A 385 0.16 1.69 6.46
CA ASN A 385 1.03 1.29 5.36
C ASN A 385 0.69 -0.07 4.73
N LEU A 386 0.68 -1.17 5.50
CA LEU A 386 0.44 -2.51 4.96
C LEU A 386 -0.95 -2.66 4.34
N TYR A 387 -1.97 -2.05 4.95
CA TYR A 387 -3.34 -2.14 4.43
C TYR A 387 -3.46 -1.40 3.11
N GLY A 388 -2.80 -0.25 3.02
CA GLY A 388 -2.75 0.54 1.80
C GLY A 388 -2.10 -0.22 0.66
N ASP A 389 -1.03 -0.96 0.92
CA ASP A 389 -0.38 -1.82 -0.08
C ASP A 389 -1.37 -2.83 -0.65
N ILE A 390 -1.94 -3.67 0.23
CA ILE A 390 -2.81 -4.77 -0.14
C ILE A 390 -4.09 -4.27 -0.84
N LEU A 391 -4.76 -3.27 -0.27
CA LEU A 391 -6.03 -2.78 -0.84
C LEU A 391 -5.83 -2.01 -2.14
N SER A 392 -4.70 -1.32 -2.32
CA SER A 392 -4.43 -0.62 -3.59
C SER A 392 -4.18 -1.59 -4.74
N ASP A 393 -3.45 -2.67 -4.50
CA ASP A 393 -3.23 -3.73 -5.49
C ASP A 393 -4.50 -4.53 -5.78
N MET A 394 -5.31 -4.80 -4.74
CA MET A 394 -6.64 -5.37 -4.91
C MET A 394 -7.52 -4.45 -5.78
N GLY A 395 -7.49 -3.13 -5.56
CA GLY A 395 -8.19 -2.13 -6.36
C GLY A 395 -7.75 -2.15 -7.83
N ALA A 396 -6.45 -2.31 -8.09
CA ALA A 396 -5.92 -2.50 -9.43
C ALA A 396 -6.56 -3.70 -10.14
N GLY A 397 -6.69 -4.83 -9.42
CA GLY A 397 -7.33 -6.04 -9.93
C GLY A 397 -8.78 -5.85 -10.36
N LEU A 398 -9.53 -4.94 -9.72
CA LEU A 398 -10.92 -4.63 -10.10
C LEU A 398 -11.03 -3.96 -11.48
N ILE A 399 -10.01 -3.17 -11.85
CA ILE A 399 -10.04 -2.31 -13.06
C ILE A 399 -9.20 -2.85 -14.22
N GLY A 400 -8.58 -4.03 -14.10
CA GLY A 400 -7.83 -4.67 -15.18
C GLY A 400 -6.35 -4.95 -14.88
N GLY A 401 -5.87 -4.57 -13.70
CA GLY A 401 -4.52 -4.83 -13.22
C GLY A 401 -3.61 -3.60 -13.19
N LEU A 402 -2.33 -3.84 -12.88
CA LEU A 402 -1.35 -2.79 -12.55
C LEU A 402 -0.92 -1.92 -13.75
N GLY A 403 -1.18 -2.38 -14.98
CA GLY A 403 -0.88 -1.64 -16.22
C GLY A 403 -1.70 -0.36 -16.41
N LEU A 404 -2.77 -0.21 -15.62
CA LEU A 404 -3.71 0.91 -15.69
C LEU A 404 -3.74 1.77 -14.41
N THR A 405 -3.00 1.38 -13.37
CA THR A 405 -3.03 2.09 -12.10
C THR A 405 -1.90 3.13 -12.02
N PRO A 406 -2.24 4.41 -11.85
CA PRO A 406 -1.25 5.44 -11.53
C PRO A 406 -0.96 5.49 -10.03
N SER A 407 0.13 6.19 -9.68
CA SER A 407 0.38 6.54 -8.29
C SER A 407 1.12 7.86 -8.10
N GLY A 408 0.82 8.53 -6.99
CA GLY A 408 1.53 9.72 -6.53
C GLY A 408 2.07 9.53 -5.12
N ASN A 409 3.39 9.60 -4.96
CA ASN A 409 4.06 9.66 -3.66
C ASN A 409 4.25 11.13 -3.29
N ILE A 410 3.58 11.57 -2.24
CA ILE A 410 3.44 12.97 -1.88
C ILE A 410 4.23 13.24 -0.60
N GLY A 411 5.05 14.28 -0.62
CA GLY A 411 5.81 14.79 0.53
C GLY A 411 5.54 16.26 0.78
N ASP A 412 6.05 16.78 1.90
CA ASP A 412 5.86 18.20 2.28
C ASP A 412 6.66 19.16 1.37
N GLU A 413 7.84 18.72 0.94
CA GLU A 413 8.72 19.50 0.07
C GLU A 413 8.60 19.06 -1.39
N CYS A 414 8.65 17.75 -1.66
CA CYS A 414 8.64 17.24 -3.03
C CYS A 414 7.67 16.07 -3.20
N SER A 415 7.25 15.84 -4.45
CA SER A 415 6.32 14.78 -4.84
C SER A 415 6.86 13.98 -6.03
N ILE A 416 6.72 12.67 -5.99
CA ILE A 416 7.14 11.76 -7.07
C ILE A 416 5.94 10.98 -7.58
N PHE A 417 5.65 11.11 -8.87
CA PHE A 417 4.57 10.39 -9.55
C PHE A 417 5.16 9.21 -10.32
N GLU A 418 4.55 8.03 -10.18
CA GLU A 418 5.08 6.79 -10.76
C GLU A 418 3.97 5.83 -11.18
N ALA A 419 4.25 5.06 -12.23
CA ALA A 419 3.46 3.87 -12.52
C ALA A 419 3.73 2.77 -11.49
N VAL A 420 2.71 1.96 -11.20
CA VAL A 420 2.80 0.90 -10.18
C VAL A 420 3.47 -0.36 -10.69
N HIS A 421 3.36 -0.63 -11.99
CA HIS A 421 3.91 -1.84 -12.60
C HIS A 421 5.44 -1.87 -12.56
N GLY A 422 6.01 -3.08 -12.68
CA GLY A 422 7.46 -3.28 -12.76
C GLY A 422 8.06 -2.90 -14.12
N SER A 423 9.35 -3.22 -14.30
CA SER A 423 10.14 -2.88 -15.50
C SER A 423 9.86 -3.76 -16.72
N ALA A 424 9.10 -4.86 -16.56
CA ALA A 424 8.69 -5.77 -17.64
C ALA A 424 9.81 -6.10 -18.65
N PRO A 425 10.94 -6.68 -18.20
CA PRO A 425 12.13 -6.87 -19.03
C PRO A 425 11.91 -7.81 -20.23
N ASP A 426 10.88 -8.64 -20.17
CA ASP A 426 10.47 -9.57 -21.23
C ASP A 426 9.90 -8.86 -22.47
N ILE A 427 9.37 -7.64 -22.33
CA ILE A 427 8.81 -6.85 -23.44
C ILE A 427 9.60 -5.55 -23.73
N ALA A 428 10.60 -5.22 -22.92
CA ALA A 428 11.44 -4.04 -23.09
C ALA A 428 12.04 -3.95 -24.51
N GLY A 429 11.93 -2.77 -25.14
CA GLY A 429 12.46 -2.49 -26.46
C GLY A 429 11.68 -3.10 -27.63
N LYS A 430 10.56 -3.79 -27.36
CA LYS A 430 9.69 -4.36 -28.41
C LYS A 430 8.58 -3.40 -28.85
N GLY A 431 8.47 -2.23 -28.21
CA GLY A 431 7.40 -1.26 -28.42
C GLY A 431 6.03 -1.84 -28.10
N LEU A 432 5.95 -2.72 -27.10
CA LEU A 432 4.72 -3.41 -26.70
C LEU A 432 4.14 -2.88 -25.38
N ALA A 433 4.88 -2.05 -24.63
CA ALA A 433 4.40 -1.53 -23.36
C ALA A 433 3.21 -0.59 -23.53
N ASN A 434 2.32 -0.65 -22.55
CA ASN A 434 1.21 0.28 -22.39
C ASN A 434 1.66 1.49 -21.55
N PRO A 435 1.68 2.72 -22.11
CA PRO A 435 2.10 3.90 -21.37
C PRO A 435 1.00 4.45 -20.43
N THR A 436 -0.19 3.84 -20.38
CA THR A 436 -1.37 4.39 -19.69
C THR A 436 -1.14 4.62 -18.20
N ALA A 437 -0.52 3.71 -17.45
CA ALA A 437 -0.25 3.92 -16.02
C ALA A 437 0.66 5.13 -15.75
N LEU A 438 1.74 5.29 -16.53
CA LEU A 438 2.63 6.44 -16.38
C LEU A 438 1.97 7.74 -16.86
N LEU A 439 1.14 7.67 -17.90
CA LEU A 439 0.36 8.81 -18.40
C LEU A 439 -0.69 9.29 -17.38
N LEU A 440 -1.39 8.37 -16.74
CA LEU A 440 -2.32 8.71 -15.67
C LEU A 440 -1.58 9.29 -14.45
N SER A 441 -0.36 8.83 -14.18
CA SER A 441 0.50 9.39 -13.12
C SER A 441 0.98 10.80 -13.48
N SER A 442 1.29 11.07 -14.74
CA SER A 442 1.67 12.40 -15.22
C SER A 442 0.48 13.37 -15.25
N ILE A 443 -0.75 12.88 -15.45
CA ILE A 443 -1.98 13.66 -15.24
C ILE A 443 -2.13 14.03 -13.77
N MET A 444 -1.93 13.10 -12.83
CA MET A 444 -1.93 13.40 -11.39
C MET A 444 -0.86 14.44 -11.02
N MET A 445 0.31 14.37 -11.65
CA MET A 445 1.38 15.35 -11.50
C MET A 445 0.95 16.74 -11.97
N LEU A 446 0.34 16.86 -13.15
CA LEU A 446 -0.17 18.13 -13.66
C LEU A 446 -1.22 18.74 -12.72
N GLN A 447 -2.12 17.93 -12.17
CA GLN A 447 -3.10 18.37 -11.17
C GLN A 447 -2.43 18.90 -9.90
N HIS A 448 -1.42 18.19 -9.40
CA HIS A 448 -0.64 18.62 -8.23
C HIS A 448 0.10 19.95 -8.47
N MET A 449 0.56 20.20 -9.69
CA MET A 449 1.22 21.44 -10.10
C MET A 449 0.25 22.60 -10.38
N GLY A 450 -1.07 22.38 -10.27
CA GLY A 450 -2.10 23.37 -10.60
C GLY A 450 -2.37 23.54 -12.11
N LEU A 451 -1.86 22.64 -12.95
CA LEU A 451 -2.04 22.63 -14.41
C LEU A 451 -3.30 21.84 -14.82
N SER A 452 -4.42 22.12 -14.16
CA SER A 452 -5.66 21.34 -14.25
C SER A 452 -6.26 21.27 -15.67
N GLU A 453 -6.14 22.35 -16.45
CA GLU A 453 -6.65 22.36 -17.83
C GLU A 453 -5.89 21.39 -18.75
N HIS A 454 -4.55 21.38 -18.64
CA HIS A 454 -3.72 20.43 -19.38
C HIS A 454 -3.99 19.00 -18.93
N ALA A 455 -4.11 18.77 -17.62
CA ALA A 455 -4.45 17.48 -17.05
C ALA A 455 -5.79 16.96 -17.61
N ALA A 456 -6.84 17.79 -17.59
CA ALA A 456 -8.16 17.44 -18.08
C ALA A 456 -8.18 17.14 -19.58
N ARG A 457 -7.47 17.93 -20.41
CA ARG A 457 -7.41 17.71 -21.85
C ARG A 457 -6.71 16.40 -22.20
N ILE A 458 -5.54 16.13 -21.60
CA ILE A 458 -4.80 14.88 -21.82
C ILE A 458 -5.62 13.69 -21.33
N GLN A 459 -6.20 13.78 -20.14
CA GLN A 459 -7.03 12.73 -19.56
C GLN A 459 -8.25 12.40 -20.44
N LYS A 460 -8.92 13.42 -20.97
CA LYS A 460 -10.05 13.24 -21.90
C LYS A 460 -9.60 12.49 -23.15
N ALA A 461 -8.52 12.93 -23.81
CA ALA A 461 -8.00 12.27 -25.01
C ALA A 461 -7.58 10.82 -24.75
N THR A 462 -6.98 10.52 -23.59
CA THR A 462 -6.66 9.16 -23.17
C THR A 462 -7.90 8.29 -23.02
N PHE A 463 -8.92 8.76 -22.28
CA PHE A 463 -10.14 7.99 -22.07
C PHE A 463 -10.97 7.82 -23.33
N GLU A 464 -11.01 8.80 -24.23
CA GLU A 464 -11.67 8.67 -25.52
C GLU A 464 -10.97 7.64 -26.43
N THR A 465 -9.63 7.58 -26.40
CA THR A 465 -8.85 6.56 -27.13
C THR A 465 -9.14 5.17 -26.61
N LEU A 466 -9.17 5.00 -25.28
CA LEU A 466 -9.51 3.75 -24.62
C LEU A 466 -10.96 3.32 -24.91
N ALA A 467 -11.90 4.26 -24.85
CA ALA A 467 -13.33 4.01 -25.10
C ALA A 467 -13.63 3.63 -26.55
N GLU A 468 -12.85 4.13 -27.52
CA GLU A 468 -13.01 3.73 -28.92
C GLU A 468 -12.59 2.27 -29.16
N GLY A 469 -11.60 1.77 -28.40
CA GLY A 469 -11.16 0.38 -28.44
C GLY A 469 -10.45 -0.07 -29.72
N LYS A 470 -10.11 0.85 -30.65
CA LYS A 470 -9.45 0.52 -31.93
C LYS A 470 -7.94 0.39 -31.81
N THR A 471 -7.30 1.39 -31.22
CA THR A 471 -5.85 1.44 -31.03
C THR A 471 -5.56 1.10 -29.58
N LEU A 472 -5.52 -0.19 -29.25
CA LEU A 472 -5.21 -0.69 -27.91
C LEU A 472 -3.92 -1.52 -27.92
N THR A 473 -3.18 -1.49 -26.83
CA THR A 473 -1.99 -2.30 -26.60
C THR A 473 -2.36 -3.75 -26.25
N GLY A 474 -1.38 -4.66 -26.28
CA GLY A 474 -1.62 -6.10 -26.16
C GLY A 474 -2.24 -6.55 -24.83
N ASP A 475 -1.88 -5.88 -23.72
CA ASP A 475 -2.45 -6.10 -22.39
C ASP A 475 -3.96 -5.78 -22.32
N LEU A 476 -4.43 -4.88 -23.18
CA LEU A 476 -5.84 -4.53 -23.32
C LEU A 476 -6.55 -5.33 -24.42
N GLY A 477 -5.91 -6.36 -24.96
CA GLY A 477 -6.46 -7.22 -26.03
C GLY A 477 -6.30 -6.65 -27.45
N GLY A 478 -5.58 -5.55 -27.61
CA GLY A 478 -5.30 -4.93 -28.91
C GLY A 478 -4.00 -5.42 -29.57
N LYS A 479 -3.60 -4.72 -30.62
CA LYS A 479 -2.39 -5.03 -31.41
C LYS A 479 -1.47 -3.82 -31.63
N ALA A 480 -1.84 -2.66 -31.10
CA ALA A 480 -1.10 -1.44 -31.29
C ALA A 480 0.24 -1.49 -30.55
N LYS A 481 1.25 -0.89 -31.17
CA LYS A 481 2.54 -0.60 -30.55
C LYS A 481 2.43 0.62 -29.63
N THR A 482 3.39 0.76 -28.73
CA THR A 482 3.47 1.86 -27.77
C THR A 482 3.35 3.23 -28.43
N HIS A 483 4.07 3.46 -29.53
CA HIS A 483 4.03 4.74 -30.27
C HIS A 483 2.70 4.93 -31.03
N GLU A 484 2.13 3.88 -31.62
CA GLU A 484 0.83 3.96 -32.31
C GLU A 484 -0.29 4.33 -31.34
N TYR A 485 -0.23 3.80 -30.12
CA TYR A 485 -1.13 4.16 -29.03
C TYR A 485 -0.98 5.62 -28.60
N ALA A 486 0.26 6.09 -28.42
CA ALA A 486 0.54 7.49 -28.10
C ALA A 486 0.05 8.45 -29.22
N ASP A 487 0.29 8.11 -30.48
CA ASP A 487 -0.18 8.88 -31.64
C ASP A 487 -1.71 8.97 -31.71
N ALA A 488 -2.41 7.88 -31.34
CA ALA A 488 -3.86 7.87 -31.28
C ALA A 488 -4.41 8.83 -30.20
N ILE A 489 -3.70 8.97 -29.08
CA ILE A 489 -4.02 9.96 -28.05
C ILE A 489 -3.72 11.37 -28.55
N ILE A 490 -2.56 11.58 -29.18
CA ILE A 490 -2.14 12.89 -29.72
C ILE A 490 -3.15 13.43 -30.74
N LYS A 491 -3.70 12.57 -31.61
CA LYS A 491 -4.73 12.95 -32.59
C LYS A 491 -6.05 13.46 -31.97
N ARG A 492 -6.25 13.28 -30.66
CA ARG A 492 -7.45 13.70 -29.91
C ARG A 492 -7.23 14.86 -28.95
N LEU A 493 -5.99 15.35 -28.84
CA LEU A 493 -5.68 16.58 -28.08
C LEU A 493 -6.20 17.81 -28.82
#